data_AF-A0A256WJT5-F1
#
_entry.id   AF-A0A256WJT5-F1
#
_cell.length_a   1.000
_cell.length_b   1.000
_cell.length_c   1.000
_cell.angle_alpha   90.00
_cell.angle_beta   90.00
_cell.angle_gamma   90.00
#
_symmetry.space_group_name_H-M   'P 1'
#
loop_
_entity.id
_entity.type
_entity.pdbx_description
1 polymer ?
#
loop_
_entity_poly.entity_id
_entity_poly.type
_entity_poly.pdbx_seq_one_letter_code
_entity_poly.pdbx_strand_id
1 'polypeptide(L)'
;MSCYCSYSKSFAYFHNDGALVYFKNFIGDKTSALYHFFLAFYKVHHSFYAKTILKDEIALHLSRNYKRTAFFQDFVAPFYLYQHVKYQMEYISLDDELMPSHIKLQTQITHYAFSKVKSKYLYHIQIHPKGMIEIETKKKDFYALQKK
;
A
#
# COMPACT_ATOMS: atom_id res chain seq x y z
N MET A 1 14.27 10.52 -2.39
CA MET A 1 14.17 10.92 -0.97
C MET A 1 13.85 9.69 -0.12
N SER A 2 13.96 9.76 1.20
CA SER A 2 13.68 8.62 2.09
C SER A 2 13.12 9.05 3.44
N CYS A 3 12.20 8.26 3.98
CA CYS A 3 11.72 8.37 5.35
C CYS A 3 12.44 7.33 6.22
N TYR A 4 12.92 7.75 7.39
CA TYR A 4 13.58 6.87 8.35
C TYR A 4 12.82 6.82 9.67
N CYS A 5 12.60 5.62 10.21
CA CYS A 5 12.10 5.42 11.56
C CYS A 5 13.23 4.90 12.45
N SER A 6 13.64 5.70 13.44
CA SER A 6 14.71 5.35 14.38
C SER A 6 14.33 4.17 15.29
N TYR A 7 13.06 4.08 15.69
CA TYR A 7 12.56 3.00 16.55
C TYR A 7 12.63 1.63 15.89
N SER A 8 12.06 1.49 14.68
CA SER A 8 12.06 0.23 13.93
C SER A 8 13.27 0.05 13.01
N LYS A 9 14.22 0.99 13.01
CA LYS A 9 15.40 1.06 12.12
C LYS A 9 15.05 0.77 10.65
N SER A 10 13.93 1.33 10.20
CA SER A 10 13.36 1.05 8.88
C SER A 10 13.44 2.27 7.96
N PHE A 11 13.58 2.03 6.66
CA PHE A 11 13.68 3.04 5.61
C PHE A 11 12.64 2.81 4.52
N ALA A 12 11.93 3.88 4.14
CA ALA A 12 11.04 3.88 2.99
C ALA A 12 11.54 4.88 1.96
N TYR A 13 11.86 4.40 0.75
CA TYR A 13 12.40 5.23 -0.33
C TYR A 13 11.30 5.61 -1.29
N PHE A 14 11.19 6.90 -1.56
CA PHE A 14 10.19 7.46 -2.47
C PHE A 14 10.79 8.44 -3.45
N HIS A 15 10.07 8.61 -4.54
CA HIS A 15 10.32 9.58 -5.59
C HIS A 15 9.13 10.52 -5.68
N ASN A 16 9.41 11.80 -5.88
CA ASN A 16 8.41 12.83 -6.15
C ASN A 16 8.86 13.53 -7.43
N ASP A 17 8.04 13.44 -8.49
CA ASP A 17 8.30 14.11 -9.77
C ASP A 17 7.51 15.42 -9.94
N GLY A 18 6.84 15.88 -8.87
CA GLY A 18 6.02 17.09 -8.85
C GLY A 18 4.53 16.82 -9.10
N ALA A 19 4.18 15.78 -9.86
CA ALA A 19 2.80 15.37 -10.09
C ALA A 19 2.43 14.09 -9.33
N LEU A 20 3.41 13.23 -9.08
CA LEU A 20 3.25 11.91 -8.52
C LEU A 20 4.31 11.66 -7.43
N VAL A 21 3.83 11.19 -6.28
CA VAL A 21 4.67 10.64 -5.21
C VAL A 21 4.49 9.14 -5.21
N TYR A 22 5.57 8.39 -5.31
CA TYR A 22 5.51 6.93 -5.26
C TYR A 22 6.72 6.33 -4.55
N PHE A 23 6.46 5.26 -3.81
CA PHE A 23 7.50 4.52 -3.13
C PHE A 23 8.11 3.49 -4.07
N LYS A 24 9.44 3.41 -4.04
CA LYS A 24 10.24 2.48 -4.85
C LYS A 24 10.69 1.27 -4.05
N ASN A 25 11.00 1.47 -2.77
CA ASN A 25 11.57 0.41 -1.94
C ASN A 25 11.27 0.63 -0.46
N PHE A 26 11.25 -0.47 0.29
CA PHE A 26 11.15 -0.49 1.73
C PHE A 26 12.17 -1.48 2.32
N ILE A 27 12.97 -1.00 3.26
CA ILE A 27 13.98 -1.79 3.98
C ILE A 27 13.69 -1.73 5.47
N GLY A 28 13.54 -2.88 6.12
CA GLY A 28 13.32 -2.96 7.56
C GLY A 28 12.15 -3.86 7.94
N ASP A 29 11.52 -3.54 9.07
CA ASP A 29 10.47 -4.35 9.66
C ASP A 29 9.12 -4.12 8.97
N LYS A 30 8.56 -5.18 8.37
CA LYS A 30 7.27 -5.19 7.67
C LYS A 30 6.06 -5.29 8.62
N THR A 31 6.28 -5.18 9.92
CA THR A 31 5.24 -4.98 10.95
C THR A 31 5.26 -3.58 11.55
N SER A 32 6.25 -2.76 11.17
CA SER A 32 6.38 -1.39 11.66
C SER A 32 5.31 -0.45 11.12
N ALA A 33 5.05 0.64 11.87
CA ALA A 33 4.18 1.71 11.40
C ALA A 33 4.67 2.32 10.08
N LEU A 34 5.99 2.44 9.88
CA LEU A 34 6.55 2.96 8.63
C LEU A 34 6.22 2.05 7.44
N TYR A 35 6.13 0.72 7.64
CA TYR A 35 5.69 -0.19 6.59
C TYR A 35 4.22 0.05 6.22
N HIS A 36 3.36 0.26 7.21
CA HIS A 36 1.96 0.60 6.96
C HIS A 36 1.81 1.96 6.26
N PHE A 37 2.64 2.94 6.62
CA PHE A 37 2.72 4.22 5.92
C PHE A 37 3.14 4.04 4.44
N PHE A 38 4.21 3.27 4.20
CA PHE A 38 4.66 2.91 2.85
C PHE A 38 3.54 2.24 2.03
N LEU A 39 2.79 1.33 2.64
CA LEU A 39 1.68 0.64 1.98
C LEU A 39 0.51 1.59 1.70
N ALA A 40 0.12 2.43 2.66
CA ALA A 40 -0.98 3.38 2.53
C ALA A 40 -0.73 4.39 1.40
N PHE A 41 0.51 4.90 1.30
CA PHE A 41 0.93 5.93 0.35
C PHE A 41 1.78 5.38 -0.81
N TYR A 42 1.71 4.08 -1.12
CA TYR A 42 2.60 3.45 -2.11
C TYR A 42 2.68 4.22 -3.43
N LYS A 43 1.55 4.76 -3.89
CA LYS A 43 1.51 5.68 -5.03
C LYS A 43 0.36 6.66 -4.87
N VAL A 44 0.67 7.96 -4.91
CA VAL A 44 -0.29 9.05 -4.72
C VAL A 44 -0.06 10.11 -5.79
N HIS A 45 -1.15 10.55 -6.41
CA HIS A 45 -1.13 11.62 -7.40
C HIS A 45 -1.42 12.97 -6.71
N HIS A 46 -0.87 14.06 -7.22
CA HIS A 46 -1.19 15.39 -6.70
C HIS A 46 -2.43 15.97 -7.37
N SER A 47 -2.70 15.60 -8.63
CA SER A 47 -3.93 16.04 -9.28
C SER A 47 -5.12 15.23 -8.77
N PHE A 48 -6.08 15.96 -8.24
CA PHE A 48 -7.33 15.43 -7.75
C PHE A 48 -8.33 15.34 -8.89
N TYR A 49 -8.86 14.15 -9.11
CA TYR A 49 -10.03 13.94 -9.94
C TYR A 49 -11.02 13.11 -9.12
N ALA A 50 -12.13 13.73 -8.70
CA ALA A 50 -13.18 13.05 -7.96
C ALA A 50 -13.58 11.75 -8.69
N LYS A 51 -13.70 10.65 -7.95
CA LYS A 51 -14.03 9.28 -8.46
C LYS A 51 -12.97 8.62 -9.34
N THR A 52 -11.74 9.14 -9.40
CA THR A 52 -10.64 8.43 -10.06
C THR A 52 -10.04 7.38 -9.13
N ILE A 53 -10.05 6.13 -9.60
CA ILE A 53 -9.42 5.01 -8.92
C ILE A 53 -8.04 4.79 -9.55
N LEU A 54 -7.00 5.11 -8.80
CA LEU A 54 -5.63 4.76 -9.16
C LEU A 54 -5.42 3.26 -8.90
N LYS A 55 -5.00 2.51 -9.91
CA LYS A 55 -4.69 1.08 -9.80
C LYS A 55 -3.21 0.87 -10.10
N ASP A 56 -2.54 0.10 -9.26
CA ASP A 56 -1.14 -0.29 -9.46
C ASP A 56 -0.87 -1.69 -8.89
N GLU A 57 0.35 -2.17 -9.03
CA GLU A 57 0.82 -3.44 -8.49
C GLU A 57 2.06 -3.23 -7.61
N ILE A 58 2.04 -3.81 -6.41
CA ILE A 58 3.18 -3.79 -5.50
C ILE A 58 4.06 -4.98 -5.83
N ALA A 59 5.34 -4.72 -6.09
CA ALA A 59 6.30 -5.77 -6.35
C ALA A 59 6.35 -6.77 -5.17
N LEU A 60 6.33 -8.07 -5.48
CA LEU A 60 6.20 -9.12 -4.47
C LEU A 60 7.29 -9.05 -3.40
N HIS A 61 8.52 -8.73 -3.76
CA HIS A 61 9.64 -8.60 -2.82
C HIS A 61 9.39 -7.56 -1.71
N LEU A 62 8.57 -6.53 -1.97
CA LEU A 62 8.16 -5.51 -1.02
C LEU A 62 7.03 -6.00 -0.09
N SER A 63 6.31 -7.04 -0.47
CA SER A 63 5.23 -7.61 0.33
C SER A 63 5.74 -8.37 1.56
N ARG A 64 4.98 -8.35 2.66
CA ARG A 64 5.33 -9.04 3.91
C ARG A 64 5.55 -10.55 3.76
N ASN A 65 4.77 -11.18 2.89
CA ASN A 65 4.73 -12.63 2.79
C ASN A 65 5.83 -13.22 1.89
N TYR A 66 6.54 -12.39 1.13
CA TYR A 66 7.55 -12.83 0.15
C TYR A 66 8.56 -13.81 0.72
N LYS A 67 9.18 -13.55 1.88
CA LYS A 67 10.24 -14.43 2.42
C LYS A 67 9.76 -15.87 2.66
N ARG A 68 8.47 -16.09 2.96
CA ARG A 68 7.91 -17.43 3.21
C ARG A 68 7.47 -18.13 1.94
N THR A 69 7.13 -17.37 0.91
CA THR A 69 6.59 -17.90 -0.35
C THR A 69 7.61 -17.86 -1.50
N ALA A 70 8.72 -17.14 -1.34
CA ALA A 70 9.81 -17.00 -2.29
C ALA A 70 10.41 -18.37 -2.65
N PHE A 71 10.64 -19.24 -1.65
CA PHE A 71 11.18 -20.58 -1.90
C PHE A 71 10.31 -21.42 -2.86
N PHE A 72 8.99 -21.34 -2.72
CA PHE A 72 8.06 -22.02 -3.64
C PHE A 72 7.85 -21.24 -4.95
N GLN A 73 8.01 -19.91 -4.91
CA GLN A 73 7.99 -19.10 -6.12
C GLN A 73 9.17 -19.41 -7.02
N ASP A 74 10.40 -19.50 -6.52
CA ASP A 74 11.59 -19.70 -7.37
C ASP A 74 11.52 -21.01 -8.17
N PHE A 75 10.82 -22.02 -7.65
CA PHE A 75 10.59 -23.29 -8.35
C PHE A 75 9.50 -23.21 -9.45
N VAL A 76 8.45 -22.41 -9.24
CA VAL A 76 7.27 -22.35 -10.13
C VAL A 76 7.27 -21.12 -11.04
N ALA A 77 8.05 -20.09 -10.69
CA ALA A 77 8.16 -18.82 -11.39
C ALA A 77 8.51 -18.92 -12.88
N PRO A 78 9.30 -19.91 -13.36
CA PRO A 78 9.54 -20.07 -14.80
C PRO A 78 8.26 -20.38 -15.58
N PHE A 79 7.27 -20.98 -14.92
CA PHE A 79 6.06 -21.49 -15.56
C PHE A 79 4.82 -20.67 -15.22
N TYR A 80 4.72 -20.12 -14.00
CA TYR A 80 3.54 -19.35 -13.59
C TYR A 80 3.80 -18.42 -12.40
N LEU A 81 3.58 -17.11 -12.59
CA LEU A 81 3.64 -16.11 -11.52
C LEU A 81 2.33 -16.10 -10.72
N TYR A 82 2.20 -17.04 -9.78
CA TYR A 82 0.92 -17.27 -9.09
C TYR A 82 0.54 -16.23 -8.04
N GLN A 83 1.45 -15.35 -7.63
CA GLN A 83 1.22 -14.32 -6.62
C GLN A 83 1.27 -12.93 -7.25
N HIS A 84 0.38 -12.05 -6.83
CA HIS A 84 0.42 -10.64 -7.18
C HIS A 84 -0.26 -9.81 -6.09
N VAL A 85 0.14 -8.55 -5.94
CA VAL A 85 -0.38 -7.64 -4.92
C VAL A 85 -0.96 -6.42 -5.59
N LYS A 86 -2.29 -6.37 -5.67
CA LYS A 86 -2.97 -5.23 -6.29
C LYS A 86 -3.08 -4.09 -5.29
N TYR A 87 -2.65 -2.91 -5.71
CA TYR A 87 -2.83 -1.63 -5.04
C TYR A 87 -3.95 -0.86 -5.72
N GLN A 88 -4.86 -0.30 -4.93
CA GLN A 88 -5.89 0.60 -5.41
C GLN A 88 -5.99 1.77 -4.45
N MET A 89 -6.00 2.99 -4.97
CA MET A 89 -6.22 4.19 -4.19
C MET A 89 -7.34 5.02 -4.81
N GLU A 90 -8.18 5.58 -3.94
CA GLU A 90 -9.32 6.40 -4.30
C GLU A 90 -9.38 7.61 -3.38
N TYR A 91 -9.77 8.75 -3.95
CA TYR A 91 -10.08 9.94 -3.18
C TYR A 91 -11.57 9.92 -2.79
N ILE A 92 -11.86 9.91 -1.48
CA ILE A 92 -13.24 9.83 -0.98
C ILE A 92 -13.91 11.20 -1.04
N SER A 93 -13.23 12.26 -0.57
CA SER A 93 -13.79 13.61 -0.53
C SER A 93 -12.70 14.66 -0.35
N LEU A 94 -12.93 15.84 -0.93
CA LEU A 94 -12.32 17.12 -0.55
C LEU A 94 -13.44 18.05 -0.11
N ASP A 95 -13.20 18.84 0.92
CA ASP A 95 -14.15 19.89 1.30
C ASP A 95 -14.19 21.02 0.25
N ASP A 96 -13.10 21.21 -0.52
CA ASP A 96 -12.98 22.21 -1.58
C ASP A 96 -12.06 21.64 -2.70
N GLU A 97 -12.53 21.62 -3.95
CA GLU A 97 -11.80 21.05 -5.10
C GLU A 97 -10.59 21.88 -5.53
N LEU A 98 -10.56 23.17 -5.19
CA LEU A 98 -9.50 24.12 -5.56
C LEU A 98 -8.56 24.40 -4.38
N MET A 99 -9.06 24.39 -3.15
CA MET A 99 -8.29 24.62 -1.92
C MET A 99 -8.67 23.64 -0.79
N PRO A 100 -8.36 22.35 -0.95
CA PRO A 100 -8.79 21.33 -0.01
C PRO A 100 -8.18 21.54 1.38
N SER A 101 -9.04 21.80 2.36
CA SER A 101 -8.67 21.91 3.78
C SER A 101 -8.46 20.53 4.41
N HIS A 102 -9.30 19.57 4.04
CA HIS A 102 -9.22 18.19 4.48
C HIS A 102 -9.22 17.24 3.28
N ILE A 103 -8.26 16.32 3.25
CA ILE A 103 -8.14 15.32 2.20
C ILE A 103 -8.42 13.95 2.81
N LYS A 104 -9.44 13.25 2.29
CA LYS A 104 -9.74 11.87 2.67
C LYS A 104 -9.41 10.93 1.53
N LEU A 105 -8.49 9.99 1.79
CA LEU A 105 -8.08 8.96 0.83
C LEU A 105 -8.43 7.58 1.38
N GLN A 106 -8.67 6.66 0.46
CA GLN A 106 -8.79 5.25 0.77
C GLN A 106 -7.81 4.46 -0.07
N THR A 107 -7.02 3.62 0.59
CA THR A 107 -6.11 2.71 -0.08
C THR A 107 -6.49 1.27 0.24
N GLN A 108 -6.56 0.44 -0.79
CA GLN A 108 -6.85 -0.98 -0.70
C GLN A 108 -5.70 -1.80 -1.28
N ILE A 109 -5.21 -2.76 -0.51
CA ILE A 109 -4.15 -3.68 -0.92
C ILE A 109 -4.69 -5.10 -0.85
N THR A 110 -4.71 -5.78 -1.99
CA THR A 110 -5.24 -7.14 -2.09
C THR A 110 -4.15 -8.10 -2.53
N HIS A 111 -3.84 -9.06 -1.67
CA HIS A 111 -2.90 -10.13 -1.97
C HIS A 111 -3.64 -11.29 -2.62
N TYR A 112 -3.19 -11.69 -3.80
CA TYR A 112 -3.69 -12.85 -4.53
C TYR A 112 -2.65 -13.97 -4.51
N ALA A 113 -3.14 -15.21 -4.46
CA ALA A 113 -2.33 -16.39 -4.75
C ALA A 113 -3.21 -17.43 -5.47
N PHE A 114 -2.74 -17.95 -6.61
CA PHE A 114 -3.48 -18.91 -7.46
C PHE A 114 -4.93 -18.43 -7.73
N SER A 115 -5.07 -17.15 -8.10
CA SER A 115 -6.36 -16.49 -8.37
C SER A 115 -7.31 -16.34 -7.17
N LYS A 116 -6.92 -16.72 -5.95
CA LYS A 116 -7.70 -16.52 -4.72
C LYS A 116 -7.18 -15.34 -3.92
N VAL A 117 -8.10 -14.54 -3.38
CA VAL A 117 -7.76 -13.49 -2.40
C VAL A 117 -7.31 -14.14 -1.11
N LYS A 118 -6.13 -13.73 -0.63
CA LYS A 118 -5.49 -14.28 0.57
C LYS A 118 -5.62 -13.34 1.76
N SER A 119 -5.32 -12.07 1.52
CA SER A 119 -5.50 -11.02 2.52
C SER A 119 -5.83 -9.71 1.83
N LYS A 120 -6.53 -8.85 2.58
CA LYS A 120 -6.90 -7.52 2.16
C LYS A 120 -6.56 -6.54 3.27
N TYR A 121 -5.86 -5.48 2.94
CA TYR A 121 -5.66 -4.32 3.80
C TYR A 121 -6.47 -3.15 3.25
N LEU A 122 -7.17 -2.46 4.14
CA LEU A 122 -7.89 -1.24 3.84
C LEU A 122 -7.36 -0.14 4.76
N TYR A 123 -6.88 0.95 4.16
CA TYR A 123 -6.38 2.12 4.84
C TYR A 123 -7.33 3.29 4.59
N HIS A 124 -7.77 3.94 5.66
CA HIS A 124 -8.42 5.25 5.58
C HIS A 124 -7.41 6.29 6.04
N ILE A 125 -7.19 7.28 5.19
CA ILE A 125 -6.14 8.27 5.38
C ILE A 125 -6.82 9.63 5.43
N GLN A 126 -6.51 10.40 6.47
CA GLN A 126 -6.97 11.79 6.61
C GLN A 126 -5.75 12.70 6.70
N ILE A 127 -5.71 13.70 5.83
CA ILE A 127 -4.68 14.74 5.85
C ILE A 127 -5.35 16.05 6.27
N HIS A 128 -4.86 16.61 7.36
CA HIS A 128 -5.36 17.86 7.94
C HIS A 128 -4.55 19.07 7.41
N PRO A 129 -5.09 20.31 7.47
CA PRO A 129 -4.44 21.50 6.90
C PRO A 129 -3.05 21.79 7.46
N LYS A 130 -2.73 21.27 8.65
CA LYS A 130 -1.43 21.43 9.33
C LYS A 130 -0.42 20.33 9.00
N GLY A 131 -0.70 19.50 8.00
CA GLY A 131 0.18 18.40 7.59
C GLY A 131 0.14 17.17 8.51
N MET A 132 -0.80 17.11 9.45
CA MET A 132 -1.04 15.90 10.24
C MET A 132 -1.69 14.84 9.36
N ILE A 133 -1.13 13.62 9.42
CA ILE A 133 -1.59 12.47 8.66
C ILE A 133 -2.07 11.41 9.64
N GLU A 134 -3.35 11.09 9.58
CA GLU A 134 -3.97 10.01 10.34
C GLU A 134 -4.23 8.83 9.42
N ILE A 135 -3.87 7.62 9.86
CA ILE A 135 -3.99 6.38 9.08
C ILE A 135 -4.68 5.33 9.94
N GLU A 136 -5.89 4.96 9.54
CA GLU A 136 -6.60 3.84 10.13
C GLU A 136 -6.47 2.61 9.23
N THR A 137 -6.08 1.48 9.82
CA THR A 137 -5.87 0.23 9.07
C THR A 137 -6.86 -0.84 9.48
N LYS A 138 -7.52 -1.47 8.51
CA LYS A 138 -8.34 -2.68 8.69
C LYS A 138 -7.74 -3.82 7.87
N LYS A 139 -7.43 -4.94 8.52
CA LYS A 139 -6.91 -6.16 7.87
C LYS A 139 -7.99 -7.24 7.86
N LYS A 140 -8.20 -7.87 6.71
CA LYS A 140 -9.07 -9.04 6.55
C LYS A 140 -8.28 -10.18 5.93
N ASP A 141 -8.10 -11.27 6.68
CA ASP A 141 -7.48 -12.50 6.19
C ASP A 141 -8.57 -13.47 5.74
N PHE A 142 -8.40 -14.09 4.58
CA PHE A 142 -9.39 -15.00 4.00
C PHE A 142 -9.01 -16.48 4.19
N TYR A 143 -7.92 -16.77 4.90
CA TYR A 143 -7.47 -18.13 5.22
C TYR A 143 -8.30 -18.83 6.31
N ALA A 144 -9.14 -18.12 7.06
CA ALA A 144 -9.87 -18.66 8.21
C ALA A 144 -11.17 -19.43 7.86
N LEU A 145 -11.55 -19.55 6.58
CA LEU A 145 -12.83 -20.16 6.16
C LEU A 145 -12.69 -21.54 5.48
N GLN A 146 -11.51 -22.18 5.53
CA GLN A 146 -11.29 -23.51 4.93
C GLN A 146 -10.74 -24.56 5.91
N LYS A 147 -11.09 -24.46 7.20
CA LYS A 147 -10.99 -25.58 8.14
C LYS A 147 -12.37 -25.88 8.71
N LYS A 148 -13.14 -26.67 7.97
CA LYS A 148 -14.22 -27.49 8.52
C LYS A 148 -14.18 -28.82 7.78
#